data_AF-A0A819V9C7-F1
#
_entry.id   AF-A0A819V9C7-F1
#
_cell.length_a   1.000
_cell.length_b   1.000
_cell.length_c   1.000
_cell.angle_alpha   90.00
_cell.angle_beta   90.00
_cell.angle_gamma   90.00
#
_symmetry.space_group_name_H-M   'P 1'
#
loop_
_entity.id
_entity.type
_entity.pdbx_description
1 polymer ?
#
loop_
_entity_poly.entity_id
_entity_poly.type
_entity_poly.pdbx_seq_one_letter_code
_entity_poly.pdbx_strand_id
1 'polypeptide(L)'
;MVKERQKTRTDDDDDNVHIQQSNSQWPKLFEIYFLSSKSRLSQTITNTTSDDDLVFYVTRQMQNDFHHPLHLVEVFRHHDSKRLPTLGAPEYDWEETTNLNLVLHQFEYTVTTAVCTKTSSKHLQILKRLST
;
A
#
# COMPACT_ATOMS: atom_id res chain seq x y z
N MET A 1 16.33 -58.47 -22.77
CA MET A 1 14.89 -58.46 -22.43
C MET A 1 14.75 -57.98 -20.99
N VAL A 2 14.13 -56.80 -20.86
CA VAL A 2 13.59 -56.08 -19.70
C VAL A 2 13.98 -56.53 -18.28
N LYS A 3 14.61 -55.63 -17.53
CA LYS A 3 14.61 -55.65 -16.06
C LYS A 3 14.06 -54.32 -15.55
N GLU A 4 12.77 -54.35 -15.27
CA GLU A 4 11.98 -53.30 -14.62
C GLU A 4 12.50 -53.09 -13.18
N ARG A 5 12.73 -51.83 -12.79
CA ARG A 5 12.92 -51.46 -11.38
C ARG A 5 12.05 -50.28 -11.03
N GLN A 6 11.31 -50.50 -9.95
CA GLN A 6 10.12 -49.81 -9.49
C GLN A 6 10.32 -48.35 -9.11
N LYS A 7 9.29 -47.58 -9.44
CA LYS A 7 8.95 -46.24 -8.97
C LYS A 7 8.63 -46.25 -7.47
N THR A 8 9.44 -45.57 -6.67
CA THR A 8 9.05 -45.12 -5.33
C THR A 8 8.69 -43.64 -5.40
N ARG A 9 7.39 -43.38 -5.25
CA ARG A 9 6.86 -42.07 -4.87
C ARG A 9 7.14 -41.89 -3.38
N THR A 10 7.68 -40.74 -3.02
CA THR A 10 7.56 -40.16 -1.68
C THR A 10 6.98 -38.78 -1.89
N ASP A 11 5.69 -38.68 -1.57
CA ASP A 11 4.98 -37.44 -1.33
C ASP A 11 5.41 -36.87 0.05
N ASP A 12 5.23 -35.56 0.17
CA ASP A 12 5.20 -34.73 1.39
C ASP A 12 6.54 -34.40 2.07
N ASP A 13 6.95 -33.14 1.95
CA ASP A 13 7.05 -32.25 3.11
C ASP A 13 7.22 -30.79 2.64
N ASP A 14 6.09 -30.07 2.66
CA ASP A 14 5.98 -28.68 3.11
C ASP A 14 7.15 -27.75 2.72
N ASP A 15 7.16 -27.27 1.46
CA ASP A 15 7.89 -26.06 1.05
C ASP A 15 7.23 -24.81 1.67
N ASN A 16 7.08 -24.80 3.00
CA ASN A 16 6.88 -23.58 3.75
C ASN A 16 8.24 -22.88 3.79
N VAL A 17 8.54 -22.18 2.70
CA VAL A 17 9.64 -21.21 2.65
C VAL A 17 9.29 -20.12 3.66
N HIS A 18 9.73 -20.32 4.90
CA HIS A 18 9.78 -19.27 5.89
C HIS A 18 10.82 -18.28 5.37
N ILE A 19 10.38 -17.29 4.59
CA ILE A 19 11.19 -16.14 4.21
C ILE A 19 11.45 -15.40 5.52
N GLN A 20 12.51 -15.83 6.20
CA GLN A 20 13.01 -15.22 7.40
C GLN A 20 13.41 -13.80 6.99
N GLN A 21 12.62 -12.79 7.40
CA GLN A 21 12.86 -11.36 7.16
C GLN A 21 14.14 -10.92 7.89
N SER A 22 15.30 -11.43 7.48
CA SER A 22 16.59 -10.98 7.96
C SER A 22 16.96 -9.72 7.19
N ASN A 23 16.81 -8.57 7.86
CA ASN A 23 17.22 -7.23 7.42
C ASN A 23 16.33 -6.56 6.37
N SER A 24 15.02 -6.49 6.62
CA SER A 24 14.14 -5.61 5.84
C SER A 24 14.57 -4.14 6.02
N GLN A 25 15.18 -3.55 4.99
CA GLN A 25 15.54 -2.14 4.94
C GLN A 25 14.36 -1.24 4.56
N TRP A 26 13.20 -1.84 4.25
CA TRP A 26 12.00 -1.15 3.79
C TRP A 26 11.52 -0.04 4.74
N PRO A 27 11.42 -0.23 6.08
CA PRO A 27 11.04 0.86 6.96
C PRO A 27 12.00 2.05 6.86
N LYS A 28 13.31 1.80 6.75
CA LYS A 28 14.31 2.86 6.63
C LYS A 28 14.22 3.59 5.29
N LEU A 29 14.01 2.86 4.20
CA LEU A 29 13.78 3.47 2.89
C LEU A 29 12.50 4.31 2.93
N PHE A 30 11.43 3.78 3.50
CA PHE A 30 10.17 4.47 3.67
C PHE A 30 10.34 5.79 4.44
N GLU A 31 11.06 5.76 5.56
CA GLU A 31 11.39 6.97 6.32
C GLU A 31 12.16 7.99 5.47
N ILE A 32 13.19 7.56 4.73
CA ILE A 32 14.02 8.45 3.92
C ILE A 32 13.22 9.12 2.81
N TYR A 33 12.33 8.39 2.14
CA TYR A 33 11.63 8.89 0.94
C TYR A 33 10.29 9.57 1.25
N PHE A 34 9.52 9.07 2.21
CA PHE A 34 8.13 9.52 2.42
C PHE A 34 7.92 10.31 3.71
N LEU A 35 8.74 10.10 4.74
CA LEU A 35 8.60 10.80 6.03
C LEU A 35 9.65 11.92 6.22
N SER A 36 10.85 11.72 5.69
CA SER A 36 11.93 12.68 5.81
C SER A 36 11.73 13.84 4.86
N SER A 37 11.76 15.03 5.43
CA SER A 37 11.72 16.31 4.72
C SER A 37 12.81 16.50 3.65
N LYS A 38 13.80 15.60 3.58
CA LYS A 38 14.98 15.69 2.71
C LYS A 38 14.80 15.02 1.34
N SER A 39 13.77 14.20 1.10
CA SER A 39 13.51 13.63 -0.24
C SER A 39 12.93 14.64 -1.24
N ARG A 40 12.49 15.82 -0.77
CA ARG A 40 12.04 16.97 -1.58
C ARG A 40 13.12 17.62 -2.47
N LEU A 41 14.25 16.95 -2.70
CA LEU A 41 15.32 17.41 -3.59
C LEU A 41 14.93 17.42 -5.08
N SER A 42 13.70 17.02 -5.43
CA SER A 42 13.14 17.12 -6.79
C SER A 42 12.20 18.32 -7.02
N GLN A 43 12.05 19.24 -6.05
CA GLN A 43 11.16 20.41 -6.21
C GLN A 43 11.81 21.63 -6.88
N THR A 44 12.90 21.48 -7.62
CA THR A 44 13.50 22.60 -8.39
C THR A 44 12.91 22.76 -9.80
N ILE A 45 12.03 21.88 -10.28
CA ILE A 45 11.55 21.92 -11.69
C ILE A 45 10.07 22.28 -11.85
N THR A 46 9.21 22.13 -10.83
CA THR A 46 7.78 22.46 -10.95
C THR A 46 7.24 23.16 -9.71
N ASN A 47 6.95 24.46 -9.84
CA ASN A 47 6.27 25.30 -8.83
C ASN A 47 4.78 24.93 -8.68
N THR A 48 4.45 23.68 -8.38
CA THR A 48 3.07 23.27 -8.06
C THR A 48 2.98 22.95 -6.57
N THR A 49 2.19 23.76 -5.86
CA THR A 49 2.13 23.83 -4.39
C THR A 49 1.22 22.77 -3.77
N SER A 50 1.35 21.51 -4.15
CA SER A 50 0.65 20.42 -3.47
C SER A 50 1.54 19.18 -3.43
N ASP A 51 2.48 19.16 -2.50
CA ASP A 51 3.08 17.89 -2.06
C ASP A 51 1.92 17.02 -1.56
N ASP A 52 1.71 15.85 -2.17
CA ASP A 52 0.73 14.89 -1.68
C ASP A 52 1.13 14.52 -0.25
N ASP A 53 0.30 14.90 0.72
CA ASP A 53 0.57 14.70 2.12
C ASP A 53 0.05 13.36 2.63
N LEU A 54 -0.64 12.60 1.78
CA LEU A 54 -1.18 11.30 2.15
C LEU A 54 -0.06 10.26 2.16
N VAL A 55 -0.10 9.38 3.17
CA VAL A 55 0.84 8.28 3.34
C VAL A 55 0.03 7.02 3.61
N PHE A 56 0.27 6.00 2.81
CA PHE A 56 -0.52 4.76 2.80
C PHE A 56 0.22 3.65 3.54
N TYR A 57 -0.46 2.89 4.38
CA TYR A 57 0.12 1.78 5.13
C TYR A 57 -0.68 0.52 4.86
N VAL A 58 0.02 -0.53 4.42
CA VAL A 58 -0.57 -1.83 4.12
C VAL A 58 -0.44 -2.71 5.35
N THR A 59 -1.56 -3.11 5.95
CA THR A 59 -1.55 -4.04 7.08
C THR A 59 -1.10 -5.42 6.60
N ARG A 60 -0.23 -6.07 7.37
CA ARG A 60 0.21 -7.44 7.10
C ARG A 60 -0.94 -8.41 7.32
N GLN A 61 -1.29 -9.16 6.28
CA GLN A 61 -2.28 -10.21 6.41
C GLN A 61 -1.70 -11.37 7.22
N MET A 62 -2.34 -11.70 8.34
CA MET A 62 -2.04 -12.95 9.05
C MET A 62 -2.71 -14.08 8.27
N GLN A 63 -1.94 -15.12 7.93
CA GLN A 63 -2.27 -16.22 6.99
C GLN A 63 -3.60 -16.97 7.23
N ASN A 64 -4.34 -16.69 8.31
CA ASN A 64 -5.54 -17.44 8.69
C ASN A 64 -6.88 -16.75 8.40
N ASP A 65 -6.91 -15.50 7.93
CA ASP A 65 -8.18 -14.82 7.62
C ASP A 65 -8.62 -15.05 6.17
N PHE A 66 -9.05 -16.29 5.88
CA PHE A 66 -9.61 -16.69 4.59
C PHE A 66 -10.95 -16.02 4.24
N HIS A 67 -11.58 -15.33 5.19
CA HIS A 67 -12.87 -14.66 4.99
C HIS A 67 -12.76 -13.18 4.55
N HIS A 68 -11.58 -12.55 4.69
CA HIS A 68 -11.35 -11.18 4.21
C HIS A 68 -9.96 -11.03 3.57
N PRO A 69 -9.80 -11.41 2.28
CA PRO A 69 -8.51 -11.37 1.58
C PRO A 69 -8.12 -9.97 1.08
N LEU A 70 -8.69 -8.90 1.63
CA LEU A 70 -8.36 -7.54 1.21
C LEU A 70 -7.36 -6.97 2.19
N HIS A 71 -6.12 -6.76 1.73
CA HIS A 71 -5.14 -5.93 2.43
C HIS A 71 -5.82 -4.64 2.89
N LEU A 72 -5.91 -4.43 4.21
CA LEU A 72 -6.45 -3.18 4.74
C LEU A 72 -5.39 -2.10 4.54
N VAL A 73 -5.77 -1.03 3.83
CA VAL A 73 -4.93 0.14 3.62
C VAL A 73 -5.37 1.24 4.57
N GLU A 74 -4.49 1.62 5.47
CA GLU A 74 -4.68 2.78 6.35
C GLU A 74 -4.02 4.01 5.70
N VAL A 75 -4.67 5.17 5.82
CA VAL A 75 -4.19 6.42 5.19
C VAL A 75 -4.05 7.49 6.25
N PHE A 76 -2.86 8.07 6.31
CA PHE A 76 -2.52 9.15 7.23
C PHE A 76 -2.01 10.36 6.46
N ARG A 77 -1.96 11.51 7.13
CA ARG A 77 -1.26 12.69 6.63
C ARG A 77 0.15 12.72 7.22
N HIS A 78 1.18 13.02 6.43
CA HIS A 78 2.57 13.02 6.89
C HIS A 78 2.81 13.95 8.09
N HIS A 79 2.01 15.01 8.22
CA HIS A 79 2.18 16.03 9.27
C HIS A 79 1.53 15.62 10.59
N ASP A 80 0.64 14.62 10.57
CA ASP A 80 0.00 14.05 11.74
C ASP A 80 0.93 13.03 12.42
N SER A 81 2.16 13.43 12.75
CA SER A 81 3.21 12.53 13.25
C SER A 81 2.81 11.74 14.50
N LYS A 82 1.89 12.27 15.31
CA LYS A 82 1.33 11.58 16.50
C LYS A 82 0.40 10.42 16.17
N ARG A 83 -0.11 10.37 14.94
CA ARG A 83 -1.04 9.34 14.44
C ARG A 83 -0.36 8.36 13.51
N LEU A 84 0.87 8.65 13.06
CA LEU A 84 1.60 7.76 12.18
C LEU A 84 2.00 6.48 12.93
N PRO A 85 1.90 5.32 12.26
CA PRO A 85 2.44 4.08 12.77
C PRO A 85 3.91 4.18 13.17
N THR A 86 4.29 3.42 14.19
CA THR A 86 5.70 3.34 14.60
C THR A 86 6.52 2.71 13.48
N LEU A 87 7.69 3.29 13.18
CA LEU A 87 8.56 2.79 12.12
C LEU A 87 9.01 1.34 12.41
N GLY A 88 8.85 0.45 11.43
CA GLY A 88 9.19 -0.96 11.56
C GLY A 88 8.19 -1.79 12.37
N ALA A 89 7.00 -1.26 12.66
CA ALA A 89 5.97 -2.00 13.37
C ALA A 89 5.53 -3.27 12.60
N PRO A 90 5.45 -4.44 13.26
CA PRO A 90 5.30 -5.75 12.62
C PRO A 90 3.93 -5.99 11.98
N GLU A 91 2.91 -5.25 12.43
CA GLU A 91 1.55 -5.32 11.90
C GLU A 91 1.42 -4.76 10.48
N TYR A 92 2.44 -4.04 9.99
CA TYR A 92 2.48 -3.53 8.62
C TYR A 92 3.43 -4.34 7.74
N ASP A 93 3.03 -4.49 6.47
CA ASP A 93 3.92 -4.96 5.43
C ASP A 93 4.67 -3.75 4.86
N TRP A 94 5.92 -3.56 5.31
CA TRP A 94 6.73 -2.41 4.92
C TRP A 94 7.18 -2.45 3.46
N GLU A 95 7.25 -3.63 2.85
CA GLU A 95 7.59 -3.77 1.43
C GLU A 95 6.43 -3.28 0.57
N GLU A 96 5.24 -3.82 0.80
CA GLU A 96 4.01 -3.41 0.11
C GLU A 96 3.68 -1.94 0.39
N THR A 97 3.85 -1.49 1.64
CA THR A 97 3.71 -0.08 2.03
C THR A 97 4.65 0.82 1.22
N THR A 98 5.93 0.46 1.10
CA THR A 98 6.90 1.28 0.34
C THR A 98 6.57 1.29 -1.15
N ASN A 99 6.26 0.13 -1.73
CA ASN A 99 5.91 0.01 -3.14
C ASN A 99 4.64 0.79 -3.49
N LEU A 100 3.61 0.71 -2.66
CA LEU A 100 2.36 1.44 -2.86
C LEU A 100 2.58 2.95 -2.88
N ASN A 101 3.29 3.49 -1.89
CA ASN A 101 3.56 4.94 -1.84
C ASN A 101 4.45 5.39 -3.00
N LEU A 102 5.42 4.57 -3.40
CA LEU A 102 6.26 4.87 -4.57
C LEU A 102 5.42 5.04 -5.83
N VAL A 103 4.38 4.24 -6.00
CA VAL A 103 3.48 4.31 -7.16
C VAL A 103 2.52 5.49 -7.03
N LEU A 104 1.82 5.61 -5.89
CA LEU A 104 0.77 6.60 -5.71
C LEU A 104 1.32 8.04 -5.74
N HIS A 105 2.48 8.30 -5.15
CA HIS A 105 3.08 9.64 -5.14
C HIS A 105 3.65 10.09 -6.50
N GLN A 106 3.67 9.21 -7.50
CA GLN A 106 4.04 9.56 -8.88
C GLN A 106 2.83 9.93 -9.75
N PHE A 107 1.61 9.71 -9.26
CA PHE A 107 0.40 10.04 -9.99
C PHE A 107 -0.15 11.40 -9.55
N GLU A 108 -0.65 12.16 -10.53
CA GLU A 108 -1.47 13.34 -10.29
C GLU A 108 -2.93 12.89 -10.17
N TYR A 109 -3.52 13.09 -8.99
CA TYR A 109 -4.93 12.79 -8.74
C TYR A 109 -5.78 14.04 -8.88
N THR A 110 -6.90 13.92 -9.59
CA THR A 110 -7.91 14.99 -9.65
C THR A 110 -9.06 14.65 -8.70
N VAL A 111 -9.28 15.50 -7.71
CA VAL A 111 -10.41 15.33 -6.77
C VAL A 111 -11.64 15.99 -7.37
N THR A 112 -12.65 15.17 -7.67
CA THR A 112 -13.95 15.65 -8.15
C THR A 112 -14.99 15.61 -7.03
N THR A 113 -15.51 16.78 -6.67
CA THR A 113 -16.64 16.92 -5.75
C THR A 113 -17.89 17.36 -6.51
N ALA A 114 -19.04 16.80 -6.12
CA ALA A 114 -20.33 17.14 -6.73
C ALA A 114 -21.41 17.33 -5.67
N VAL A 115 -22.19 18.40 -5.82
CA VAL A 115 -23.43 18.60 -5.04
C VAL A 115 -24.57 18.00 -5.85
N CYS A 116 -25.27 17.04 -5.25
CA CYS A 116 -26.33 16.29 -5.92
C CYS A 116 -27.64 16.37 -5.14
N THR A 117 -28.76 16.47 -5.85
CA THR A 117 -30.09 16.30 -5.28
C THR A 117 -30.66 14.96 -5.71
N LYS A 118 -31.21 14.21 -4.75
CA LYS A 118 -31.94 12.97 -5.03
C LYS A 118 -33.34 13.29 -5.51
N THR A 119 -33.62 13.04 -6.79
CA THR A 119 -34.92 13.30 -7.40
C THR A 119 -35.79 12.04 -7.47
N SER A 120 -35.21 10.85 -7.32
CA SER A 120 -35.92 9.57 -7.18
C SER A 120 -35.02 8.50 -6.51
N SER A 121 -35.55 7.32 -6.21
CA SER A 121 -34.80 6.21 -5.58
C SER A 121 -33.55 5.79 -6.34
N LYS A 122 -33.56 5.94 -7.68
CA LYS A 122 -32.45 5.59 -8.58
C LYS A 122 -31.84 6.80 -9.31
N HIS A 123 -32.28 8.02 -9.00
CA HIS A 123 -31.89 9.20 -9.76
C HIS A 123 -31.29 10.29 -8.88
N LEU A 124 -30.04 10.64 -9.19
CA LEU A 124 -29.30 11.76 -8.62
C LEU A 124 -29.07 12.78 -9.72
N GLN A 125 -29.48 14.03 -9.48
CA GLN A 125 -29.17 15.14 -10.36
C GLN A 125 -27.98 15.91 -9.80
N ILE A 126 -26.92 16.09 -10.60
CA ILE A 126 -25.77 16.91 -10.24
C ILE A 126 -26.15 18.38 -10.42
N LEU A 127 -26.09 19.17 -9.34
CA LEU A 127 -26.34 20.60 -9.34
C LEU A 127 -25.07 21.41 -9.61
N LYS A 128 -23.93 20.96 -9.07
CA LYS A 128 -22.63 21.59 -9.23
C LYS A 128 -21.53 20.55 -9.14
N ARG A 129 -20.50 20.70 -9.97
CA ARG A 129 -19.28 19.88 -9.95
C ARG A 129 -18.07 20.79 -9.84
N LEU A 130 -17.14 20.44 -8.98
CA LEU A 130 -15.83 21.07 -8.85
C LEU A 130 -14.78 19.97 -9.02
N SER A 131 -13.78 20.24 -9.84
CA SER A 131 -12.64 19.36 -10.07
C SER A 131 -11.40 20.16 -9.78
N THR A 132 -10.53 19.65 -8.93
CA THR A 132 -9.27 20.29 -8.53
C THR A 132 -8.16 19.29 -8.64
#